data_AF-A0AA38I6E0-F1
#
_entry.id   AF-A0AA38I6E0-F1
#
_cell.length_a   1.000
_cell.length_b   1.000
_cell.length_c   1.000
_cell.angle_alpha   90.00
_cell.angle_beta   90.00
_cell.angle_gamma   90.00
#
_symmetry.space_group_name_H-M   'P 1'
#
loop_
_entity.id
_entity.type
_entity.pdbx_description
1 polymer ?
#
loop_
_entity_poly.entity_id
_entity_poly.type
_entity_poly.pdbx_seq_one_letter_code
_entity_poly.pdbx_strand_id
1 'polypeptide(L)'
;METIAEDQETEYELDKVKKKYANLGHTILMVQLERSNQGLGLSLAGHKDRNCMAVFVCGLNPNGAAFKTGGIQIGDEILEVSSRPTASHSGTKRRFCRFSKHFDMIIIV
;
A
#
# COMPACT_ATOMS: atom_id res chain seq x y z
N MET A 1 -28.92 0.74 -4.64
CA MET A 1 -28.37 0.29 -5.93
C MET A 1 -27.01 0.94 -6.05
N GLU A 2 -26.01 0.45 -5.32
CA GLU A 2 -24.70 1.11 -5.16
C GLU A 2 -23.64 0.03 -4.97
N THR A 3 -23.13 -0.53 -6.07
CA THR A 3 -21.93 -1.39 -6.07
C THR A 3 -21.07 -1.19 -7.33
N ILE A 4 -21.51 -0.38 -8.30
CA ILE A 4 -20.84 -0.31 -9.62
C ILE A 4 -19.62 0.64 -9.60
N ALA A 5 -19.58 1.62 -8.69
CA ALA A 5 -18.54 2.64 -8.71
C ALA A 5 -17.21 2.19 -8.04
N GLU A 6 -17.28 1.40 -6.97
CA GLU A 6 -16.10 1.06 -6.16
C GLU A 6 -15.19 0.01 -6.83
N ASP A 7 -15.81 -0.92 -7.57
CA ASP A 7 -15.14 -1.96 -8.35
C ASP A 7 -14.48 -1.39 -9.61
N GLN A 8 -15.14 -0.45 -10.30
CA GLN A 8 -14.56 0.19 -11.50
C GLN A 8 -13.33 1.05 -11.16
N GLU A 9 -13.34 1.72 -10.02
CA GLU A 9 -12.22 2.58 -9.62
C GLU A 9 -11.01 1.78 -9.12
N THR A 10 -11.21 0.64 -8.45
CA THR A 10 -10.09 -0.24 -8.09
C THR A 10 -9.42 -0.84 -9.32
N GLU A 11 -10.21 -1.28 -10.30
CA GLU A 11 -9.71 -1.90 -11.52
C GLU A 11 -8.92 -0.91 -12.40
N TYR A 12 -9.36 0.34 -12.48
CA TYR A 12 -8.63 1.39 -13.20
C TYR A 12 -7.29 1.73 -12.55
N GLU A 13 -7.23 1.79 -11.22
CA GLU A 13 -5.99 2.05 -10.49
C GLU A 13 -5.01 0.87 -10.61
N LEU A 14 -5.50 -0.37 -10.55
CA LEU A 14 -4.72 -1.58 -10.82
C LEU A 14 -4.05 -1.54 -12.19
N ASP A 15 -4.81 -1.20 -13.24
CA ASP A 15 -4.31 -1.17 -14.61
C ASP A 15 -3.23 -0.09 -14.80
N LYS A 16 -3.42 1.10 -14.21
CA LYS A 16 -2.40 2.16 -14.21
C LYS A 16 -1.11 1.73 -13.54
N VAL A 17 -1.21 1.12 -12.36
CA VAL A 17 -0.06 0.72 -11.55
C VAL A 17 0.71 -0.38 -12.29
N LYS A 18 0.02 -1.39 -12.82
CA LYS A 18 0.62 -2.43 -13.65
C LYS A 18 1.34 -1.82 -14.86
N LYS A 19 0.74 -0.85 -15.55
CA LYS A 19 1.40 -0.16 -16.69
C LYS A 19 2.61 0.66 -16.26
N LYS A 20 2.52 1.39 -15.15
CA LYS A 20 3.60 2.22 -14.60
C LYS A 20 4.83 1.37 -14.25
N TYR A 21 4.59 0.20 -13.67
CA TYR A 21 5.63 -0.70 -13.18
C TYR A 21 5.88 -1.92 -14.08
N ALA A 22 5.27 -1.98 -15.27
CA ALA A 22 5.45 -3.08 -16.23
C ALA A 22 6.92 -3.30 -16.62
N ASN A 23 7.73 -2.23 -16.61
CA ASN A 23 9.14 -2.28 -16.99
C ASN A 23 10.08 -2.73 -15.86
N LEU A 24 9.58 -2.94 -14.63
CA LEU A 24 10.40 -3.42 -13.52
C LEU A 24 10.73 -4.91 -13.63
N GLY A 25 9.95 -5.68 -14.41
CA GLY A 25 10.14 -7.14 -14.52
C GLY A 25 9.76 -7.93 -13.26
N HIS A 26 9.21 -7.26 -12.24
CA HIS A 26 8.71 -7.86 -11.01
C HIS A 26 7.19 -8.12 -11.07
N THR A 27 6.71 -9.02 -10.20
CA THR A 27 5.28 -9.33 -10.11
C THR A 27 4.62 -8.31 -9.20
N ILE A 28 3.82 -7.42 -9.80
CA ILE A 28 3.10 -6.40 -9.04
C ILE A 28 1.89 -7.01 -8.35
N LEU A 29 1.86 -6.91 -7.02
CA LEU A 29 0.76 -7.39 -6.20
C LEU A 29 0.14 -6.21 -5.44
N MET A 30 -1.17 -6.08 -5.57
CA MET A 30 -1.95 -5.06 -4.89
C MET A 30 -2.70 -5.70 -3.73
N VAL A 31 -2.46 -5.17 -2.53
CA VAL A 31 -3.04 -5.68 -1.30
C VAL A 31 -3.89 -4.60 -0.65
N GLN A 32 -5.17 -4.90 -0.47
CA GLN A 32 -6.07 -4.07 0.31
C GLN A 32 -5.97 -4.51 1.79
N LEU A 33 -5.73 -3.56 2.67
CA LEU A 33 -5.61 -3.81 4.11
C LEU A 33 -6.61 -2.95 4.87
N GLU A 34 -7.36 -3.57 5.77
CA GLU A 34 -8.19 -2.84 6.71
C GLU A 34 -7.35 -2.46 7.94
N ARG A 35 -7.29 -1.16 8.25
CA ARG A 35 -6.50 -0.68 9.38
C ARG A 35 -7.13 -1.07 10.71
N SER A 36 -6.42 -1.87 11.50
CA SER A 36 -6.83 -2.22 12.87
C SER A 36 -6.49 -1.11 13.89
N ASN A 37 -6.95 -1.26 15.14
CA ASN A 37 -6.52 -0.41 16.26
C ASN A 37 -4.99 -0.39 16.47
N GLN A 38 -4.26 -1.43 16.04
CA GLN A 38 -2.80 -1.50 16.08
C GLN A 38 -2.13 -1.04 14.78
N GLY A 39 -2.90 -0.47 13.84
CA GLY A 39 -2.44 -0.10 12.51
C GLY A 39 -2.48 -1.28 11.52
N LEU A 40 -1.62 -1.22 10.50
CA LEU A 40 -1.54 -2.23 9.44
C LEU A 40 -0.71 -3.46 9.85
N GLY A 41 0.18 -3.33 10.83
CA GLY A 41 1.05 -4.40 11.28
C GLY A 41 2.28 -4.63 10.40
N LEU A 42 2.75 -3.60 9.70
CA LEU A 42 3.94 -3.62 8.85
C LEU A 42 5.11 -2.90 9.53
N SER A 43 6.29 -3.50 9.46
CA SER A 43 7.56 -2.86 9.79
C SER A 43 8.33 -2.61 8.50
N LEU A 44 8.83 -1.39 8.34
CA LEU A 44 9.46 -0.95 7.10
C LEU A 44 10.94 -0.65 7.32
N ALA A 45 11.77 -1.07 6.37
CA ALA A 45 13.16 -0.70 6.26
C ALA A 45 13.37 0.19 5.04
N GLY A 46 14.07 1.31 5.22
CA GLY A 46 14.51 2.15 4.11
C GLY A 46 15.81 1.63 3.53
N HIS A 47 16.02 1.86 2.24
CA HIS A 47 17.29 1.58 1.60
C HIS A 47 18.39 2.53 2.10
N LYS A 48 19.64 2.04 2.15
CA LYS A 48 20.80 2.81 2.65
C LYS A 48 21.21 3.92 1.68
N ASP A 49 21.06 3.68 0.39
CA ASP A 49 21.31 4.69 -0.64
C ASP A 49 20.15 5.68 -0.70
N ARG A 50 20.44 6.97 -0.52
CA ARG A 50 19.44 8.04 -0.53
C ARG A 50 18.92 8.36 -1.93
N ASN A 51 19.62 7.92 -2.99
CA ASN A 51 19.14 8.03 -4.36
C ASN A 51 18.12 6.94 -4.70
N CYS A 52 18.20 5.78 -4.05
CA CYS A 52 17.19 4.73 -4.16
C CYS A 52 16.26 4.82 -2.96
N MET A 53 15.18 5.59 -3.07
CA MET A 53 14.17 5.71 -2.00
C MET A 53 13.23 4.48 -1.97
N ALA A 54 13.80 3.28 -1.98
CA ALA A 54 13.08 2.02 -1.87
C ALA A 54 12.77 1.69 -0.41
N VAL A 55 11.61 1.08 -0.18
CA VAL A 55 11.10 0.74 1.14
C VAL A 55 10.69 -0.71 1.15
N PHE A 56 11.25 -1.48 2.07
CA PHE A 56 11.05 -2.93 2.14
C PHE A 56 10.28 -3.30 3.40
N VAL A 57 9.47 -4.35 3.32
CA VAL A 57 8.87 -4.96 4.49
C VAL A 57 9.95 -5.75 5.23
N CYS A 58 10.31 -5.31 6.44
CA CYS A 58 11.29 -6.00 7.28
C CYS A 58 10.65 -6.84 8.40
N GLY A 59 9.34 -6.70 8.60
CA GLY A 59 8.63 -7.46 9.62
C GLY A 59 7.11 -7.34 9.49
N LEU A 60 6.44 -8.41 9.90
CA LEU A 60 4.98 -8.50 9.96
C LEU A 60 4.54 -8.77 11.39
N ASN A 61 3.54 -8.04 11.87
CA ASN A 61 2.90 -8.36 13.14
C ASN A 61 1.96 -9.55 12.92
N PRO A 62 2.15 -10.70 13.59
CA PRO A 62 1.31 -11.88 13.43
C PRO A 62 -0.17 -11.63 13.79
N ASN A 63 -0.44 -10.62 14.63
CA ASN A 63 -1.80 -10.20 14.98
C ASN A 63 -2.34 -9.05 14.10
N GLY A 64 -1.50 -8.52 13.20
CA GLY A 64 -1.80 -7.37 12.35
C GLY A 64 -2.57 -7.73 11.08
N ALA A 65 -3.17 -6.72 10.44
CA ALA A 65 -3.96 -6.88 9.22
C ALA A 65 -3.12 -7.44 8.06
N ALA A 66 -1.90 -6.93 7.86
CA ALA A 66 -1.00 -7.38 6.79
C ALA A 66 -0.71 -8.88 6.85
N PHE A 67 -0.45 -9.42 8.04
CA PHE A 67 -0.20 -10.85 8.22
C PHE A 67 -1.46 -11.69 7.99
N LYS A 68 -2.63 -11.20 8.45
CA LYS A 68 -3.92 -11.89 8.26
C LYS A 68 -4.37 -11.92 6.80
N THR A 69 -4.07 -10.87 6.03
CA THR A 69 -4.36 -10.82 4.60
C THR A 69 -3.48 -11.82 3.82
N GLY A 70 -2.28 -12.14 4.32
CA GLY A 70 -1.39 -13.17 3.75
C GLY A 70 -0.77 -12.80 2.39
N GLY A 71 -1.15 -11.66 1.80
CA GLY A 71 -0.63 -11.18 0.52
C GLY A 71 0.69 -10.43 0.62
N ILE A 72 1.19 -10.13 1.82
CA ILE A 72 2.44 -9.39 2.04
C ILE A 72 3.42 -10.29 2.79
N GLN A 73 4.68 -10.29 2.36
CA GLN A 73 5.78 -11.05 2.93
C GLN A 73 6.95 -10.15 3.33
N ILE A 74 7.84 -10.69 4.15
CA ILE A 74 9.08 -10.00 4.52
C ILE A 74 10.03 -10.05 3.31
N GLY A 75 10.57 -8.90 2.91
CA GLY A 75 11.40 -8.74 1.73
C GLY A 75 10.71 -7.99 0.59
N ASP A 76 9.38 -7.93 0.59
CA ASP A 76 8.60 -7.23 -0.42
C ASP A 76 8.94 -5.74 -0.43
N GLU A 77 9.08 -5.17 -1.62
CA GLU A 77 9.30 -3.73 -1.79
C GLU A 77 7.97 -3.01 -2.01
N ILE A 78 7.71 -2.01 -1.17
CA ILE A 78 6.54 -1.15 -1.28
C ILE A 78 6.82 -0.09 -2.33
N LEU A 79 6.08 -0.16 -3.43
CA LEU A 79 6.15 0.82 -4.50
C LEU A 79 5.27 2.03 -4.20
N GLU A 80 4.03 1.78 -3.77
CA GLU A 80 3.03 2.82 -3.55
C GLU A 80 2.09 2.44 -2.40
N VAL A 81 1.58 3.47 -1.73
CA VAL A 81 0.52 3.35 -0.72
C VAL A 81 -0.57 4.35 -1.09
N SER A 82 -1.77 3.83 -1.36
CA SER A 82 -2.93 4.65 -1.70
C SER A 82 -3.83 4.80 -0.49
N SER A 83 -4.22 6.04 -0.20
CA SER A 83 -5.30 6.35 0.74
C SER A 83 -6.55 6.68 -0.07
N ARG A 84 -7.60 5.85 0.02
CA ARG A 84 -8.89 6.23 -0.55
C ARG A 84 -9.51 7.31 0.35
N PRO A 85 -10.01 8.42 -0.21
CA PRO A 85 -10.69 9.42 0.59
C PRO A 85 -12.06 8.87 1.04
N THR A 86 -12.14 8.39 2.28
CA THR A 86 -13.41 8.03 2.91
C THR A 86 -14.19 9.30 3.27
N ALA A 87 -14.83 9.95 2.29
CA ALA A 87 -15.85 11.03 2.39
C ALA A 87 -15.68 12.16 3.43
N SER A 88 -14.55 12.29 4.12
CA SER A 88 -14.33 13.30 5.14
C SER A 88 -12.85 13.69 5.19
N HIS A 89 -12.62 14.99 5.12
CA HIS A 89 -11.37 15.72 5.39
C HIS A 89 -10.41 15.94 4.22
N SER A 90 -10.42 17.19 3.78
CA SER A 90 -9.43 17.86 2.96
C SER A 90 -8.08 17.98 3.69
N GLY A 91 -6.96 17.76 2.98
CA GLY A 91 -5.67 18.30 3.43
C GLY A 91 -4.40 17.50 3.13
N THR A 92 -3.63 18.02 2.17
CA THR A 92 -2.16 18.09 2.18
C THR A 92 -1.36 16.83 1.82
N LYS A 93 -0.93 16.84 0.56
CA LYS A 93 0.27 16.20 -0.02
C LYS A 93 1.48 16.39 0.91
N ARG A 94 1.93 15.37 1.66
CA ARG A 94 3.23 15.38 2.34
C ARG A 94 4.01 14.10 2.08
N ARG A 95 5.23 14.31 1.58
CA ARG A 95 6.37 13.39 1.56
C ARG A 95 6.40 12.52 2.81
N PHE A 96 6.19 11.21 2.65
CA PHE A 96 6.68 10.09 3.46
C PHE A 96 6.85 10.31 4.99
N CYS A 97 6.00 11.12 5.62
CA CYS A 97 6.10 11.46 7.03
C CYS A 97 4.70 11.74 7.59
N ARG A 98 4.36 10.99 8.64
CA ARG A 98 3.03 10.62 9.14
C ARG A 98 2.27 9.69 8.20
N PHE A 99 2.36 8.40 8.53
CA PHE A 99 1.33 7.44 8.15
C PHE A 99 -0.03 8.03 8.58
N SER A 100 -0.81 8.51 7.60
CA SER A 100 -2.16 9.01 7.75
C SER A 100 -3.03 7.99 8.50
N LYS A 101 -4.09 8.47 9.17
CA LYS A 101 -4.99 7.61 9.96
C LYS A 101 -5.83 6.64 9.12
N HIS A 102 -5.78 6.76 7.79
CA HIS A 102 -6.57 5.98 6.85
C HIS A 102 -5.66 5.58 5.68
N PHE A 103 -5.18 4.34 5.66
CA PHE A 103 -4.58 3.73 4.48
C PHE A 103 -5.30 2.42 4.26
N ASP A 104 -5.72 2.22 3.02
CA ASP A 104 -6.56 1.08 2.68
C ASP A 104 -5.92 0.20 1.60
N MET A 105 -4.78 0.60 1.01
CA MET A 105 -4.20 -0.12 -0.13
C MET A 105 -2.68 0.06 -0.25
N ILE A 106 -1.96 -1.06 -0.39
CA ILE A 106 -0.50 -1.12 -0.57
C ILE A 106 -0.18 -1.89 -1.84
N ILE A 107 0.73 -1.35 -2.64
CA ILE A 107 1.26 -2.01 -3.83
C ILE A 107 2.68 -2.46 -3.54
N ILE A 108 2.93 -3.75 -3.75
CA ILE A 108 4.19 -4.42 -3.51
C ILE A 108 4.68 -5.14 -4.78
N VAL A 109 6.00 -5.35 -4.86
CA VAL A 109 6.67 -6.20 -5.88
C VAL A 109 7.27 -7.45 -5.26
#